data_AF-A0A536FPB7-F1
#
_entry.id   AF-A0A536FPB7-F1
#
_cell.length_a   1.000
_cell.length_b   1.000
_cell.length_c   1.000
_cell.angle_alpha   90.00
_cell.angle_beta   90.00
_cell.angle_gamma   90.00
#
_symmetry.space_group_name_H-M   'P 1'
#
loop_
_entity.id
_entity.type
_entity.pdbx_description
1 polymer ?
#
loop_
_entity_poly.entity_id
_entity_poly.type
_entity_poly.pdbx_seq_one_letter_code
_entity_poly.pdbx_strand_id
1 'polypeptide(L)'
;MSREEEIRQELFDHTLNGHAPEVKALTEEALKLGMDPMDILFKALIPSLEEVGRRFEKGDFFVPEMLIAARAMQGALVILRPLIAET
;
A
#
# COMPACT_ATOMS: atom_id res chain seq x y z
N MET A 1 -12.72 6.62 -14.85
CA MET A 1 -11.56 6.51 -13.95
C MET A 1 -10.39 6.03 -14.79
N SER A 2 -9.18 6.56 -14.55
CA SER A 2 -7.98 6.04 -15.20
C SER A 2 -7.50 4.77 -14.49
N ARG A 3 -6.75 3.90 -15.19
CA ARG A 3 -6.20 2.68 -14.58
C ARG A 3 -5.29 2.98 -13.38
N GLU A 4 -4.57 4.10 -13.41
CA GLU A 4 -3.73 4.52 -12.28
C GLU A 4 -4.55 4.87 -11.02
N GLU A 5 -5.73 5.47 -11.20
CA GLU A 5 -6.64 5.75 -10.07
C GLU A 5 -7.18 4.46 -9.46
N GLU A 6 -7.55 3.50 -10.31
CA GLU A 6 -8.00 2.17 -9.88
C GLU A 6 -6.91 1.45 -9.08
N ILE A 7 -5.68 1.41 -9.60
CA ILE A 7 -4.56 0.75 -8.91
C ILE A 7 -4.26 1.41 -7.56
N ARG A 8 -4.33 2.75 -7.45
CA ARG A 8 -4.15 3.42 -6.15
C ARG A 8 -5.22 3.02 -5.15
N GLN A 9 -6.48 2.95 -5.59
CA GLN A 9 -7.59 2.52 -4.74
C GLN A 9 -7.42 1.05 -4.31
N GLU A 10 -7.12 0.16 -5.25
CA GLU A 10 -6.88 -1.26 -4.99
C GLU A 10 -5.68 -1.44 -4.04
N LEU A 11 -4.58 -0.71 -4.24
CA LEU A 11 -3.43 -0.74 -3.33
C LEU A 11 -3.80 -0.30 -1.91
N PHE A 12 -4.61 0.76 -1.78
CA PHE A 12 -5.10 1.21 -0.48
C PHE A 12 -5.92 0.10 0.19
N ASP A 13 -6.92 -0.44 -0.51
CA ASP A 13 -7.85 -1.42 0.04
C ASP A 13 -7.15 -2.75 0.37
N HIS A 14 -6.28 -3.23 -0.51
CA HIS A 14 -5.52 -4.46 -0.27
C HIS A 14 -4.51 -4.29 0.86
N THR A 15 -3.87 -3.13 0.99
CA THR A 15 -2.94 -2.87 2.11
C THR A 15 -3.69 -2.78 3.43
N LEU A 16 -4.82 -2.04 3.48
CA LEU A 16 -5.68 -1.91 4.65
C LEU A 16 -6.14 -3.29 5.19
N ASN A 17 -6.44 -4.22 4.29
CA ASN A 17 -6.91 -5.57 4.63
C ASN A 17 -5.78 -6.62 4.76
N GLY A 18 -4.51 -6.24 4.58
CA GLY A 18 -3.38 -7.15 4.75
C GLY A 18 -3.16 -8.16 3.61
N HIS A 19 -3.68 -7.89 2.42
CA HIS A 19 -3.56 -8.73 1.22
C HIS A 19 -2.18 -8.56 0.54
N ALA A 20 -1.13 -9.09 1.18
CA ALA A 20 0.26 -8.89 0.75
C ALA A 20 0.57 -9.36 -0.69
N PRO A 21 0.08 -10.51 -1.19
CA PRO A 21 0.31 -10.93 -2.58
C PRO A 21 -0.24 -9.94 -3.61
N GLU A 22 -1.45 -9.44 -3.39
CA GLU A 22 -2.15 -8.48 -4.24
C GLU A 22 -1.45 -7.12 -4.22
N VAL A 23 -1.08 -6.63 -3.04
CA VAL A 23 -0.30 -5.38 -2.89
C VAL A 23 1.01 -5.44 -3.67
N LYS A 24 1.72 -6.58 -3.60
CA LYS A 24 2.95 -6.77 -4.37
C LYS A 24 2.69 -6.74 -5.88
N ALA A 25 1.70 -7.50 -6.35
CA ALA A 25 1.37 -7.57 -7.78
C ALA A 25 0.95 -6.20 -8.35
N LEU A 26 0.12 -5.47 -7.62
CA LEU A 26 -0.32 -4.12 -8.00
C LEU A 26 0.81 -3.10 -7.97
N THR A 27 1.75 -3.22 -7.04
CA THR A 27 2.95 -2.36 -7.01
C THR A 27 3.80 -2.58 -8.25
N GLU A 28 4.00 -3.83 -8.68
CA GLU A 28 4.73 -4.14 -9.92
C GLU A 28 3.97 -3.66 -11.16
N GLU A 29 2.64 -3.77 -11.18
CA GLU A 29 1.79 -3.25 -12.27
C GLU A 29 1.87 -1.73 -12.38
N ALA A 30 1.73 -1.01 -11.25
CA ALA A 30 1.83 0.44 -11.19
C ALA A 30 3.13 0.95 -11.79
N LEU A 31 4.25 0.33 -11.42
CA LEU A 31 5.58 0.68 -11.95
C LEU A 31 5.71 0.39 -13.44
N LYS A 32 5.14 -0.73 -13.94
CA LYS A 32 5.11 -1.03 -15.38
C LYS A 32 4.29 -0.02 -16.18
N LEU A 33 3.26 0.57 -15.58
CA LEU A 33 2.48 1.64 -16.17
C LEU A 33 3.17 3.01 -16.11
N GLY A 34 4.35 3.10 -15.50
CA GLY A 34 5.12 4.34 -15.40
C GLY A 34 4.67 5.26 -14.27
N MET A 35 3.91 4.75 -13.30
CA MET A 35 3.56 5.53 -12.11
C MET A 35 4.81 5.81 -11.27
N ASP A 36 4.87 7.00 -10.67
CA ASP A 36 5.96 7.40 -9.80
C ASP A 36 5.95 6.55 -8.49
N PRO A 37 7.08 5.91 -8.11
CA PRO A 37 7.21 5.17 -6.85
C PRO A 37 6.79 5.96 -5.61
N MET A 38 7.09 7.26 -5.57
CA MET A 38 6.70 8.16 -4.49
C MET A 38 5.19 8.35 -4.46
N ASP A 39 4.55 8.51 -5.62
CA ASP A 39 3.09 8.62 -5.69
C ASP A 39 2.39 7.35 -5.19
N ILE A 40 2.89 6.16 -5.55
CA ILE A 40 2.36 4.89 -5.04
C ILE A 40 2.44 4.86 -3.50
N LEU A 41 3.59 5.25 -2.94
CA LEU A 41 3.83 5.24 -1.51
C LEU A 41 2.94 6.26 -0.77
N PHE A 42 2.96 7.52 -1.18
CA PHE A 42 2.32 8.62 -0.47
C PHE A 42 0.83 8.76 -0.76
N LYS A 43 0.34 8.29 -1.90
CA LYS A 43 -1.09 8.42 -2.27
C LYS A 43 -1.92 7.15 -2.06
N ALA A 44 -1.29 6.00 -1.77
CA ALA A 44 -2.02 4.75 -1.51
C ALA A 44 -1.55 4.03 -0.23
N LEU A 45 -0.26 3.68 -0.15
CA LEU A 45 0.24 2.79 0.92
C LEU A 45 0.26 3.47 2.29
N ILE A 46 0.80 4.69 2.41
CA ILE A 46 0.83 5.42 3.68
C ILE A 46 -0.59 5.73 4.18
N PRO A 47 -1.50 6.30 3.35
CA PRO A 47 -2.88 6.53 3.77
C PRO A 47 -3.59 5.26 4.27
N SER A 48 -3.28 4.09 3.69
CA SER A 48 -3.88 2.83 4.15
C SER A 48 -3.47 2.48 5.58
N LEU A 49 -2.21 2.70 5.96
CA LEU A 49 -1.74 2.46 7.33
C LEU A 49 -2.24 3.52 8.32
N GLU A 50 -2.41 4.78 7.88
CA GLU A 50 -3.06 5.80 8.70
C GLU A 50 -4.50 5.40 9.04
N GLU A 51 -5.23 4.85 8.06
CA GLU A 51 -6.59 4.34 8.27
C GLU A 51 -6.63 3.12 9.20
N VAL A 52 -5.66 2.19 9.07
CA VAL A 52 -5.48 1.08 10.03
C VAL A 52 -5.32 1.62 11.45
N GLY A 53 -4.45 2.62 11.65
CA GLY A 53 -4.23 3.25 12.95
C GLY A 53 -5.50 3.91 13.50
N ARG A 54 -6.23 4.64 12.66
CA ARG A 54 -7.51 5.26 13.04
C ARG A 54 -8.57 4.24 13.44
N ARG A 55 -8.65 3.09 12.74
CA ARG A 55 -9.58 2.00 13.09
C ARG A 55 -9.18 1.30 14.38
N PHE A 56 -7.87 1.16 14.63
CA PHE A 56 -7.37 0.63 15.90
C PHE A 56 -7.73 1.54 17.08
N GLU A 57 -7.52 2.85 16.95
CA GLU A 57 -7.90 3.83 17.99
C GLU A 57 -9.41 3.82 18.30
N LYS A 58 -10.25 3.48 17.32
CA LYS A 58 -11.70 3.36 17.47
C LYS A 58 -12.17 2.01 18.02
N GLY A 59 -11.28 1.03 18.12
CA GLY A 59 -11.61 -0.34 18.51
C GLY A 59 -12.25 -1.19 17.40
N ASP A 60 -12.21 -0.73 16.15
CA ASP A 60 -12.70 -1.49 14.99
C ASP A 60 -11.66 -2.53 14.54
N PHE A 61 -10.36 -2.20 14.64
CA PHE A 61 -9.23 -3.08 14.34
C PHE A 61 -8.46 -3.42 15.62
N PHE A 62 -7.80 -4.58 15.64
CA PHE A 62 -6.92 -5.01 16.73
C PHE A 62 -5.48 -5.17 16.24
N VAL A 63 -4.59 -5.60 17.13
CA VAL A 63 -3.17 -5.81 16.84
C VAL A 63 -2.95 -6.76 15.65
N PRO A 64 -3.67 -7.89 15.49
CA PRO A 64 -3.52 -8.76 14.33
C PRO A 64 -3.72 -8.04 12.99
N GLU A 65 -4.76 -7.21 12.88
CA GLU A 65 -5.08 -6.43 11.68
C GLU A 65 -3.97 -5.42 11.36
N MET A 66 -3.42 -4.76 12.38
CA MET A 66 -2.28 -3.86 12.21
C MET A 66 -1.04 -4.59 11.67
N LEU A 67 -0.75 -5.78 12.20
CA LEU A 67 0.42 -6.56 11.82
C LEU A 67 0.33 -7.07 10.38
N ILE A 68 -0.85 -7.52 9.94
CA ILE A 68 -1.04 -8.00 8.56
C ILE A 68 -0.97 -6.85 7.55
N ALA A 69 -1.56 -5.68 7.85
CA ALA A 69 -1.47 -4.50 7.00
C ALA A 69 -0.03 -4.00 6.86
N ALA A 70 0.71 -3.95 7.98
CA ALA A 70 2.13 -3.61 7.98
C ALA A 70 2.96 -4.59 7.13
N ARG A 71 2.66 -5.90 7.21
CA ARG A 71 3.33 -6.91 6.38
C ARG A 71 3.01 -6.74 4.88
N ALA A 72 1.78 -6.38 4.53
CA ALA A 72 1.41 -6.09 3.15
C ALA A 72 2.19 -4.88 2.61
N MET A 73 2.26 -3.78 3.37
CA MET A 73 3.06 -2.62 3.00
C MET A 73 4.55 -2.96 2.88
N GLN A 74 5.11 -3.78 3.78
CA GLN A 74 6.50 -4.22 3.70
C GLN A 74 6.81 -4.92 2.36
N GLY A 75 5.88 -5.71 1.84
CA GLY A 75 6.00 -6.34 0.52
C GLY A 75 6.18 -5.33 -0.62
N ALA A 76 5.38 -4.25 -0.63
CA ALA A 76 5.55 -3.17 -1.60
C ALA A 76 6.85 -2.39 -1.39
N LEU A 77 7.23 -2.11 -0.15
CA LEU A 77 8.44 -1.35 0.16
C LEU A 77 9.73 -2.05 -0.29
N VAL A 78 9.76 -3.39 -0.33
CA VAL A 78 10.91 -4.13 -0.91
C VAL A 78 11.14 -3.75 -2.37
N ILE A 79 10.07 -3.46 -3.12
CA ILE A 79 10.12 -3.07 -4.53
C ILE A 79 10.41 -1.57 -4.67
N LEU A 80 9.73 -0.74 -3.88
CA LEU A 80 9.81 0.72 -4.02
C LEU A 80 11.12 1.31 -3.48
N ARG A 81 11.69 0.75 -2.41
CA ARG A 81 12.91 1.27 -1.77
C ARG A 81 14.09 1.50 -2.72
N PRO A 82 14.53 0.54 -3.56
CA PRO A 82 15.64 0.76 -4.47
C PRO A 82 15.36 1.90 -5.47
N LEU A 83 14.11 2.06 -5.91
CA LEU A 83 13.72 3.10 -6.87
C LEU A 83 13.67 4.49 -6.25
N ILE A 84 13.35 4.58 -4.95
CA ILE A 84 13.28 5.84 -4.21
C ILE A 84 14.68 6.28 -3.72
N ALA A 85 15.52 5.32 -3.31
CA ALA A 85 16.85 5.60 -2.77
C ALA A 85 17.89 5.99 -3.84
N GLU A 86 17.59 5.76 -5.12
CA GLU A 86 18.45 6.13 -6.25
C GLU A 86 18.30 7.59 -6.72
N THR A 87 17.54 8.42 -5.96
CA THR A 87 17.39 9.87 -6.22
C THR A 87 18.10 10.70 -5.15
#